data_AF-A0AA88IZB8-F1
#
_entry.id   AF-A0AA88IZB8-F1
#
_cell.length_a   1.000
_cell.length_b   1.000
_cell.length_c   1.000
_cell.angle_alpha   90.00
_cell.angle_beta   90.00
_cell.angle_gamma   90.00
#
_symmetry.space_group_name_H-M   'P 1'
#
loop_
_entity.id
_entity.type
_entity.pdbx_description
1 polymer ?
#
loop_
_entity_poly.entity_id
_entity_poly.type
_entity_poly.pdbx_seq_one_letter_code
_entity_poly.pdbx_strand_id
1 'polypeptide(L)'
;MQRVPRSVKRCSDSGNWNKVNPIIYNPFSLERNVKNMAALATTSSMACPTPTPSPLHYYYWSANSSTSLKRSSSTSLRISASSLADASALLKAAHHTVETYVKSGMVVGLGSGQGSAMAIEYLGRQLRSGAFRDIVGIPMSVESASEAAKAGIPLDNYQDNSQIDFAFDDADVIEEGTLTAIIGRQSLQSDESLIQEKSILKAADKLVFMVSKKQYRGGLDGSIPVLVQSLNWLETAEEIDDLFLGDAEVWRRPAIGHAGPLGGDFPLVTREGHNVLDVIFTSPISSLDEVAKSLDKIDGGVDHGVISKFPKRKVKGSYPFFFNMQKNNPQVRCTAVIASESGLSIVDNLSKNSVEGL
;
A
#
# COMPACT_ATOMS: atom_id res chain seq x y z
N MET A 1 -32.10 20.97 -35.65
CA MET A 1 -30.83 20.87 -36.41
C MET A 1 -30.14 22.22 -36.39
N GLN A 2 -29.17 22.42 -35.49
CA GLN A 2 -28.26 23.56 -35.54
C GLN A 2 -26.96 23.14 -34.86
N ARG A 3 -25.92 22.95 -35.66
CA ARG A 3 -24.55 22.64 -35.21
C ARG A 3 -23.90 23.94 -34.76
N VAL A 4 -23.37 23.96 -33.53
CA VAL A 4 -22.46 25.00 -33.05
C VAL A 4 -21.04 24.45 -33.21
N PRO A 5 -20.12 25.14 -33.90
CA PRO A 5 -18.72 24.74 -33.94
C PRO A 5 -18.02 25.25 -32.67
N ARG A 6 -17.44 24.34 -31.88
CA ARG A 6 -16.44 24.73 -30.87
C ARG A 6 -15.06 24.59 -31.48
N SER A 7 -14.43 25.74 -31.69
CA SER A 7 -13.03 25.90 -32.01
C SER A 7 -12.16 25.38 -30.86
N VAL A 8 -11.44 24.30 -31.11
CA VAL A 8 -10.34 23.85 -30.23
C VAL A 8 -9.15 24.77 -30.51
N LYS A 9 -8.83 25.65 -29.56
CA LYS A 9 -7.54 26.35 -29.55
C LYS A 9 -6.46 25.31 -29.25
N ARG A 10 -5.59 25.08 -30.24
CA ARG A 10 -4.28 24.44 -30.06
C ARG A 10 -3.45 25.31 -29.12
N CYS A 11 -3.15 24.82 -27.91
CA CYS A 11 -1.96 25.27 -27.18
C CYS A 11 -0.80 24.43 -27.66
N SER A 12 0.03 25.02 -28.52
CA SER A 12 1.33 24.50 -28.90
C SER A 12 2.36 25.01 -27.90
N ASP A 13 2.55 24.28 -26.81
CA ASP A 13 3.78 24.38 -26.02
C ASP A 13 4.60 23.13 -26.29
N SER A 14 5.35 23.18 -27.40
CA SER A 14 6.47 22.27 -27.65
C SER A 14 7.56 22.56 -26.61
N GLY A 15 7.45 21.92 -25.45
CA GLY A 15 8.53 21.81 -24.48
C GLY A 15 9.75 21.18 -25.14
N ASN A 16 10.86 21.88 -25.09
CA ASN A 16 12.10 21.56 -25.78
C ASN A 16 12.81 20.38 -25.06
N TRP A 17 12.53 19.15 -25.46
CA TRP A 17 13.10 17.90 -24.92
C TRP A 17 14.55 17.64 -25.34
N ASN A 18 15.39 18.68 -25.39
CA ASN A 18 16.81 18.52 -25.68
C ASN A 18 17.61 19.64 -25.01
N LYS A 19 18.04 19.38 -23.77
CA LYS A 19 19.31 19.83 -23.17
C LYS A 19 19.34 19.46 -21.68
N VAL A 20 19.91 18.31 -21.38
CA VAL A 20 20.59 18.09 -20.10
C VAL A 20 21.88 17.33 -20.40
N ASN A 21 23.01 17.91 -20.01
CA ASN A 21 24.34 17.28 -20.13
C ASN A 21 24.39 16.02 -19.25
N PRO A 22 24.93 14.89 -19.74
CA PRO A 22 25.11 13.72 -18.89
C PRO A 22 26.23 13.99 -17.87
N ILE A 23 25.88 13.95 -16.58
CA ILE A 23 26.87 13.74 -15.53
C ILE A 23 27.22 12.25 -15.58
N ILE A 24 28.31 11.94 -16.27
CA ILE A 24 28.91 10.61 -16.28
C ILE A 24 29.46 10.35 -14.87
N TYR A 25 28.76 9.53 -14.09
CA TYR A 25 29.34 8.93 -12.88
C TYR A 25 30.29 7.81 -13.30
N ASN A 26 31.59 8.03 -13.11
CA ASN A 26 32.64 7.04 -13.35
C ASN A 26 32.71 6.07 -12.16
N PRO A 27 32.38 4.77 -12.32
CA PRO A 27 32.37 3.81 -11.23
C PRO A 27 33.77 3.19 -11.04
N PHE A 28 34.77 3.98 -10.66
CA PHE A 28 36.11 3.48 -10.31
C PHE A 28 36.83 4.45 -9.35
N SER A 29 36.27 4.68 -8.16
CA SER A 29 37.05 5.31 -7.06
C SER A 29 36.47 5.05 -5.66
N LEU A 30 36.07 3.81 -5.38
CA LEU A 30 35.58 3.42 -4.04
C LEU A 30 36.12 2.08 -3.53
N GLU A 31 37.35 1.73 -3.90
CA GLU A 31 38.07 0.54 -3.40
C GLU A 31 39.48 0.84 -2.85
N ARG A 32 39.72 2.01 -2.26
CA ARG A 32 41.06 2.32 -1.70
C ARG A 32 41.15 2.81 -0.27
N ASN A 33 40.08 2.75 0.54
CA ASN A 33 40.14 3.24 1.94
C ASN A 33 39.53 2.31 3.01
N VAL A 34 39.55 0.98 2.81
CA VAL A 34 39.11 0.01 3.85
C VAL A 34 40.19 -1.02 4.21
N LYS A 35 41.50 -0.73 4.00
CA LYS A 35 42.57 -1.69 4.33
C LYS A 35 43.73 -1.20 5.21
N ASN A 36 43.63 -0.04 5.87
CA ASN A 36 44.71 0.46 6.75
C ASN A 36 44.23 0.87 8.16
N MET A 37 43.43 0.02 8.84
CA MET A 37 43.06 0.24 10.26
C MET A 37 43.04 -1.04 11.09
N ALA A 38 43.98 -1.97 10.85
CA ALA A 38 44.19 -3.12 11.73
C ALA A 38 45.64 -3.60 11.67
N ALA A 39 46.59 -2.80 12.18
CA ALA A 39 47.93 -3.29 12.45
C ALA A 39 48.67 -2.39 13.47
N LEU A 40 49.10 -3.02 14.57
CA LEU A 40 50.12 -2.58 15.53
C LEU A 40 49.85 -1.36 16.43
N ALA A 41 49.51 -1.65 17.68
CA ALA A 41 49.99 -0.86 18.82
C ALA A 41 50.36 -1.79 19.98
N THR A 42 51.66 -2.03 20.17
CA THR A 42 52.23 -2.53 21.43
C THR A 42 53.60 -1.90 21.64
N THR A 43 53.71 -1.16 22.75
CA THR A 43 54.91 -0.76 23.53
C THR A 43 56.03 0.05 22.85
N SER A 44 56.20 1.32 23.23
CA SER A 44 57.17 1.74 24.29
C SER A 44 57.36 3.26 24.40
N SER A 45 57.23 3.74 25.65
CA SER A 45 57.90 4.87 26.33
C SER A 45 58.74 5.87 25.51
N MET A 46 58.43 7.18 25.61
CA MET A 46 59.29 8.17 26.30
C MET A 46 58.70 9.61 26.32
N ALA A 47 58.69 10.17 27.54
CA ALA A 47 58.84 11.57 27.99
C ALA A 47 58.06 12.76 27.35
N CYS A 48 57.29 13.44 28.21
CA CYS A 48 56.71 14.78 28.03
C CYS A 48 57.76 15.91 27.95
N PRO A 49 57.36 17.07 27.37
CA PRO A 49 57.34 18.31 28.16
C PRO A 49 56.03 19.09 28.01
N THR A 50 55.61 19.73 29.11
CA THR A 50 54.46 20.65 29.21
C THR A 50 54.76 22.02 28.58
N PRO A 51 53.72 22.76 28.16
CA PRO A 51 53.50 24.07 28.81
C PRO A 51 52.03 24.47 29.04
N THR A 52 51.79 24.96 30.26
CA THR A 52 50.86 25.98 30.80
C THR A 52 49.67 26.55 29.97
N PRO A 53 48.48 26.78 30.59
CA PRO A 53 47.34 27.43 29.97
C PRO A 53 47.14 28.91 30.40
N SER A 54 46.70 29.78 29.48
CA SER A 54 45.85 30.98 29.74
C SER A 54 45.52 31.72 28.42
N PRO A 55 44.54 32.64 28.37
CA PRO A 55 43.19 32.61 28.95
C PRO A 55 42.06 32.91 27.93
N LEU A 56 40.83 32.60 28.37
CA LEU A 56 39.54 32.78 27.71
C LEU A 56 39.26 34.23 27.25
N HIS A 57 38.79 34.39 26.02
CA HIS A 57 38.18 35.64 25.52
C HIS A 57 36.65 35.52 25.59
N TYR A 58 36.07 36.16 26.60
CA TYR A 58 34.63 36.39 26.72
C TYR A 58 34.22 37.50 25.75
N TYR A 59 33.41 37.17 24.73
CA TYR A 59 32.64 38.16 23.99
C TYR A 59 31.30 38.37 24.68
N TYR A 60 31.15 39.54 25.29
CA TYR A 60 29.89 40.10 25.76
C TYR A 60 28.97 40.37 24.54
N TRP A 61 27.87 39.63 24.43
CA TRP A 61 26.73 40.05 23.61
C TRP A 61 25.68 40.66 24.53
N SER A 62 25.53 41.98 24.43
CA SER A 62 24.47 42.76 25.07
C SER A 62 23.09 42.42 24.48
N ALA A 63 22.18 42.00 25.34
CA ALA A 63 20.77 41.78 25.03
C ALA A 63 20.05 43.11 24.76
N ASN A 64 19.31 43.17 23.65
CA ASN A 64 18.17 44.08 23.49
C ASN A 64 17.23 43.55 22.39
N SER A 65 16.26 42.73 22.78
CA SER A 65 15.04 42.53 22.01
C SER A 65 13.98 41.90 22.89
N SER A 66 13.09 42.75 23.38
CA SER A 66 11.81 42.38 23.99
C SER A 66 10.93 41.68 22.93
N THR A 67 10.88 40.35 22.97
CA THR A 67 9.92 39.56 22.19
C THR A 67 8.94 38.87 23.13
N SER A 68 7.70 39.30 23.05
CA SER A 68 6.53 38.75 23.74
C SER A 68 6.40 37.24 23.48
N LEU A 69 6.46 36.44 24.55
CA LEU A 69 6.14 35.02 24.53
C LEU A 69 4.63 34.85 24.27
N LYS A 70 4.24 34.70 23.01
CA LYS A 70 2.89 34.22 22.66
C LYS A 70 2.80 32.74 23.07
N ARG A 71 1.98 32.48 24.09
CA ARG A 71 1.51 31.14 24.44
C ARG A 71 0.99 30.46 23.17
N SER A 72 1.60 29.35 22.80
CA SER A 72 1.10 28.41 21.79
C SER A 72 -0.29 27.95 22.21
N SER A 73 -1.33 28.41 21.51
CA SER A 73 -2.68 27.89 21.67
C SER A 73 -2.68 26.44 21.21
N SER A 74 -2.99 25.52 22.12
CA SER A 74 -3.28 24.12 21.78
C SER A 74 -4.36 24.08 20.72
N THR A 75 -4.00 23.73 19.49
CA THR A 75 -4.94 23.51 18.39
C THR A 75 -5.75 22.27 18.74
N SER A 76 -6.94 22.48 19.31
CA SER A 76 -7.91 21.41 19.54
C SER A 76 -8.32 20.88 18.16
N LEU A 77 -7.93 19.64 17.86
CA LEU A 77 -8.35 18.92 16.66
C LEU A 77 -9.88 18.76 16.74
N ARG A 78 -10.61 19.58 15.97
CA ARG A 78 -12.06 19.43 15.81
C ARG A 78 -12.32 18.21 14.92
N ILE A 79 -12.51 17.04 15.52
CA ILE A 79 -13.01 15.87 14.82
C ILE A 79 -14.46 16.17 14.40
N SER A 80 -14.74 16.13 13.10
CA SER A 80 -16.09 16.37 12.59
C SER A 80 -17.03 15.21 12.97
N ALA A 81 -18.31 15.51 13.22
CA ALA A 81 -19.31 14.48 13.54
C ALA A 81 -19.41 13.38 12.46
N SER A 82 -19.16 13.74 11.19
CA SER A 82 -19.10 12.80 10.07
C SER A 82 -17.93 11.81 10.17
N SER A 83 -16.76 12.26 10.64
CA SER A 83 -15.59 11.38 10.82
C SER A 83 -15.79 10.39 11.96
N LEU A 84 -16.47 10.81 13.03
CA LEU A 84 -16.86 9.92 14.14
C LEU A 84 -17.90 8.88 13.71
N ALA A 85 -18.88 9.27 12.89
CA ALA A 85 -19.90 8.36 12.35
C ALA A 85 -19.27 7.32 11.41
N ASP A 86 -18.40 7.76 10.49
CA ASP A 86 -17.67 6.89 9.57
C ASP A 86 -16.78 5.88 10.34
N ALA A 87 -16.06 6.33 11.37
CA ALA A 87 -15.24 5.46 12.23
C ALA A 87 -16.08 4.43 13.00
N SER A 88 -17.25 4.81 13.51
CA SER A 88 -18.18 3.91 14.20
C SER A 88 -18.76 2.85 13.26
N ALA A 89 -19.06 3.21 12.01
CA ALA A 89 -19.55 2.27 11.01
C ALA A 89 -18.46 1.27 10.59
N LEU A 90 -17.22 1.72 10.37
CA LEU A 90 -16.09 0.84 10.08
C LEU A 90 -15.76 -0.10 11.24
N LEU A 91 -15.87 0.37 12.49
CA LEU A 91 -15.70 -0.50 13.66
C LEU A 91 -16.70 -1.66 13.67
N LYS A 92 -17.96 -1.40 13.31
CA LYS A 92 -18.99 -2.46 13.18
C LYS A 92 -18.62 -3.44 12.06
N ALA A 93 -18.11 -2.94 10.92
CA ALA A 93 -17.65 -3.79 9.83
C ALA A 93 -16.49 -4.68 10.25
N ALA A 94 -15.52 -4.14 10.99
CA ALA A 94 -14.38 -4.87 11.55
C ALA A 94 -14.83 -5.98 12.50
N HIS A 95 -15.69 -5.68 13.47
CA HIS A 95 -16.24 -6.68 14.38
C HIS A 95 -16.99 -7.77 13.64
N HIS A 96 -17.89 -7.38 12.73
CA HIS A 96 -18.67 -8.33 11.91
C HIS A 96 -17.76 -9.25 11.10
N THR A 97 -16.69 -8.69 10.52
CA THR A 97 -15.72 -9.45 9.73
C THR A 97 -15.03 -10.52 10.57
N VAL A 98 -14.53 -10.14 11.75
CA VAL A 98 -13.86 -11.10 12.66
C VAL A 98 -14.85 -12.16 13.16
N GLU A 99 -16.03 -11.78 13.62
CA GLU A 99 -17.03 -12.71 14.18
C GLU A 99 -17.59 -13.70 13.16
N THR A 100 -17.72 -13.26 11.91
CA THR A 100 -18.37 -14.06 10.86
C THR A 100 -17.39 -15.00 10.17
N TYR A 101 -16.16 -14.55 9.92
CA TYR A 101 -15.23 -15.25 9.03
C TYR A 101 -14.07 -15.92 9.75
N VAL A 102 -13.64 -15.44 10.93
CA VAL A 102 -12.53 -16.05 11.68
C VAL A 102 -13.01 -17.25 12.49
N LYS A 103 -12.22 -18.32 12.48
CA LYS A 103 -12.40 -19.53 13.28
C LYS A 103 -11.08 -19.94 13.91
N SER A 104 -11.13 -20.54 15.10
CA SER A 104 -9.94 -21.09 15.75
C SER A 104 -9.17 -22.04 14.82
N GLY A 105 -7.84 -21.99 14.89
CA GLY A 105 -6.96 -22.79 14.03
C GLY A 105 -6.63 -22.16 12.67
N MET A 106 -7.18 -20.99 12.33
CA MET A 106 -6.94 -20.34 11.04
C MET A 106 -5.59 -19.60 10.98
N VAL A 107 -4.98 -19.64 9.79
CA VAL A 107 -3.97 -18.67 9.35
C VAL A 107 -4.68 -17.49 8.70
N VAL A 108 -4.51 -16.29 9.28
CA VAL A 108 -5.22 -15.08 8.89
C VAL A 108 -4.27 -14.03 8.31
N GLY A 109 -4.49 -13.64 7.04
CA GLY A 109 -3.83 -12.47 6.44
C GLY A 109 -4.37 -11.18 7.05
N LEU A 110 -3.48 -10.34 7.60
CA LEU A 110 -3.81 -9.11 8.31
C LEU A 110 -3.49 -7.91 7.43
N GLY A 111 -4.53 -7.28 6.90
CA GLY A 111 -4.44 -6.09 6.05
C GLY A 111 -4.06 -4.80 6.78
N SER A 112 -4.08 -3.70 6.03
CA SER A 112 -3.66 -2.37 6.49
C SER A 112 -4.79 -1.34 6.39
N GLY A 113 -4.63 -0.21 7.05
CA GLY A 113 -5.65 0.84 7.07
C GLY A 113 -6.58 0.77 8.28
N GLN A 114 -7.59 1.66 8.28
CA GLN A 114 -8.40 1.95 9.45
C GLN A 114 -9.31 0.79 9.85
N GLY A 115 -9.98 0.15 8.89
CA GLY A 115 -10.86 -0.99 9.14
C GLY A 115 -10.05 -2.19 9.64
N SER A 116 -8.93 -2.47 8.97
CA SER A 116 -8.02 -3.56 9.30
C SER A 116 -7.39 -3.40 10.68
N ALA A 117 -6.94 -2.20 11.06
CA ALA A 117 -6.42 -1.93 12.40
C ALA A 117 -7.49 -2.22 13.49
N MET A 118 -8.75 -1.81 13.27
CA MET A 118 -9.86 -2.12 14.18
C MET A 118 -10.14 -3.63 14.25
N ALA A 119 -10.06 -4.33 13.13
CA ALA A 119 -10.27 -5.79 13.06
C ALA A 119 -9.15 -6.55 13.78
N ILE A 120 -7.90 -6.14 13.61
CA ILE A 120 -6.73 -6.66 14.32
C ILE A 120 -6.88 -6.45 15.83
N GLU A 121 -7.23 -5.24 16.27
CA GLU A 121 -7.42 -4.96 17.69
C GLU A 121 -8.53 -5.85 18.29
N TYR A 122 -9.66 -5.96 17.58
CA TYR A 122 -10.78 -6.79 18.02
C TYR A 122 -10.42 -8.28 18.06
N LEU A 123 -9.73 -8.79 17.03
CA LEU A 123 -9.25 -10.18 17.00
C LEU A 123 -8.33 -10.49 18.19
N GLY A 124 -7.40 -9.58 18.51
CA GLY A 124 -6.54 -9.73 19.69
C GLY A 124 -7.33 -9.74 21.01
N ARG A 125 -8.40 -8.94 21.14
CA ARG A 125 -9.31 -9.00 22.30
C ARG A 125 -10.00 -10.35 22.40
N GLN A 126 -10.48 -10.91 21.29
CA GLN A 126 -11.14 -12.20 21.23
C GLN A 126 -10.20 -13.38 21.53
N LEU A 127 -8.92 -13.28 21.15
CA LEU A 127 -7.90 -14.25 21.54
C LEU A 127 -7.63 -14.20 23.05
N ARG A 128 -7.50 -13.00 23.64
CA ARG A 128 -7.29 -12.84 25.08
C ARG A 128 -8.48 -13.31 25.92
N SER A 129 -9.70 -13.16 25.42
CA SER A 129 -10.90 -13.68 26.09
C SER A 129 -11.07 -15.20 25.97
N GLY A 130 -10.29 -15.84 25.09
CA GLY A 130 -10.36 -17.27 24.81
C GLY A 130 -11.50 -17.69 23.87
N ALA A 131 -12.15 -16.72 23.22
CA ALA A 131 -13.20 -16.97 22.22
C ALA A 131 -12.64 -17.61 20.95
N PHE A 132 -11.41 -17.23 20.57
CA PHE A 132 -10.63 -17.90 19.52
C PHE A 132 -9.36 -18.50 20.08
N ARG A 133 -8.83 -19.51 19.41
CA ARG A 133 -7.58 -20.20 19.77
C ARG A 133 -6.80 -20.56 18.52
N ASP A 134 -5.49 -20.76 18.67
CA ASP A 134 -4.63 -21.28 17.61
C ASP A 134 -4.70 -20.47 16.30
N ILE A 135 -4.83 -19.14 16.42
CA ILE A 135 -4.77 -18.23 15.28
C ILE A 135 -3.33 -17.80 15.04
N VAL A 136 -2.91 -17.78 13.78
CA VAL A 136 -1.64 -17.20 13.35
C VAL A 136 -1.92 -16.09 12.35
N GLY A 137 -1.38 -14.90 12.61
CA GLY A 137 -1.49 -13.74 11.74
C GLY A 137 -0.31 -13.63 10.77
N ILE A 138 -0.60 -13.36 9.49
CA ILE A 138 0.41 -12.99 8.48
C ILE A 138 0.18 -11.51 8.11
N PRO A 139 1.03 -10.58 8.55
CA PRO A 139 0.86 -9.16 8.27
C PRO A 139 1.20 -8.82 6.82
N MET A 140 0.43 -7.89 6.23
CA MET A 140 0.64 -7.39 4.86
C MET A 140 1.58 -6.17 4.83
N SER A 141 1.85 -5.54 5.97
CA SER A 141 2.64 -4.32 6.10
C SER A 141 3.34 -4.23 7.45
N VAL A 142 4.26 -3.28 7.58
CA VAL A 142 4.89 -2.94 8.87
C VAL A 142 3.86 -2.43 9.88
N GLU A 143 2.88 -1.64 9.42
CA GLU A 143 1.81 -1.12 10.27
C GLU A 143 0.95 -2.25 10.83
N SER A 144 0.44 -3.13 9.97
CA SER A 144 -0.38 -4.28 10.37
C SER A 144 0.39 -5.24 11.31
N ALA A 145 1.70 -5.46 11.07
CA ALA A 145 2.55 -6.24 11.96
C ALA A 145 2.67 -5.61 13.35
N SER A 146 2.88 -4.29 13.40
CA SER A 146 2.93 -3.52 14.64
C SER A 146 1.61 -3.62 15.42
N GLU A 147 0.47 -3.40 14.75
CA GLU A 147 -0.84 -3.47 15.41
C GLU A 147 -1.16 -4.89 15.91
N ALA A 148 -0.82 -5.91 15.13
CA ALA A 148 -1.06 -7.29 15.52
C ALA A 148 -0.18 -7.74 16.70
N ALA A 149 1.08 -7.30 16.72
CA ALA A 149 1.98 -7.52 17.86
C ALA A 149 1.45 -6.83 19.14
N LYS A 150 0.99 -5.57 19.04
CA LYS A 150 0.36 -4.86 20.17
C LYS A 150 -0.91 -5.56 20.64
N ALA A 151 -1.69 -6.12 19.72
CA ALA A 151 -2.90 -6.87 20.00
C ALA A 151 -2.64 -8.28 20.57
N GLY A 152 -1.38 -8.73 20.61
CA GLY A 152 -1.00 -10.05 21.14
C GLY A 152 -1.39 -11.21 20.22
N ILE A 153 -1.50 -10.96 18.93
CA ILE A 153 -1.75 -12.01 17.92
C ILE A 153 -0.41 -12.70 17.61
N PRO A 154 -0.33 -14.05 17.68
CA PRO A 154 0.85 -14.77 17.20
C PRO A 154 1.09 -14.49 15.72
N LEU A 155 2.33 -14.16 15.33
CA LEU A 155 2.67 -13.78 13.96
C LEU A 155 3.58 -14.81 13.28
N ASP A 156 3.40 -14.95 11.98
CA ASP A 156 4.32 -15.64 11.07
C ASP A 156 4.55 -14.79 9.80
N ASN A 157 5.58 -15.15 9.03
CA ASN A 157 5.91 -14.48 7.79
C ASN A 157 5.26 -15.15 6.58
N TYR A 158 4.93 -14.36 5.57
CA TYR A 158 4.46 -14.89 4.30
C TYR A 158 5.58 -15.65 3.59
N GLN A 159 5.25 -16.84 3.07
CA GLN A 159 6.07 -17.62 2.16
C GLN A 159 5.20 -17.99 0.95
N ASP A 160 5.79 -18.16 -0.23
CA ASP A 160 5.03 -18.42 -1.47
C ASP A 160 4.12 -19.67 -1.41
N ASN A 161 4.38 -20.59 -0.47
CA ASN A 161 3.58 -21.79 -0.23
C ASN A 161 2.70 -21.71 1.03
N SER A 162 2.61 -20.55 1.69
CA SER A 162 1.76 -20.35 2.86
C SER A 162 0.29 -20.59 2.47
N GLN A 163 -0.37 -21.48 3.20
CA GLN A 163 -1.81 -21.65 3.11
C GLN A 163 -2.47 -20.62 4.04
N ILE A 164 -3.21 -19.68 3.45
CA ILE A 164 -3.91 -18.62 4.17
C ILE A 164 -5.40 -18.93 4.09
N ASP A 165 -6.03 -19.25 5.23
CA ASP A 165 -7.44 -19.64 5.26
C ASP A 165 -8.36 -18.44 5.00
N PHE A 166 -7.98 -17.28 5.54
CA PHE A 166 -8.77 -16.07 5.50
C PHE A 166 -7.86 -14.85 5.47
N ALA A 167 -8.24 -13.81 4.72
CA ALA A 167 -7.62 -12.49 4.80
C ALA A 167 -8.70 -11.42 4.85
N PHE A 168 -8.40 -10.34 5.55
CA PHE A 168 -9.18 -9.11 5.46
C PHE A 168 -8.27 -7.92 5.18
N ASP A 169 -8.80 -6.93 4.48
CA ASP A 169 -8.06 -5.71 4.18
C ASP A 169 -9.00 -4.53 3.94
N ASP A 170 -8.44 -3.32 3.94
CA ASP A 170 -9.12 -2.15 3.41
C ASP A 170 -8.90 -2.09 1.88
N ALA A 171 -9.70 -1.29 1.17
CA ALA A 171 -9.46 -1.01 -0.24
C ALA A 171 -9.70 0.47 -0.52
N ASP A 172 -8.95 1.07 -1.43
CA ASP A 172 -9.15 2.46 -1.81
C ASP A 172 -10.48 2.63 -2.55
N VAL A 173 -10.81 1.69 -3.42
CA VAL A 173 -12.11 1.63 -4.09
C VAL A 173 -12.42 0.20 -4.52
N ILE A 174 -13.71 -0.14 -4.55
CA ILE A 174 -14.25 -1.42 -5.00
C ILE A 174 -15.32 -1.17 -6.06
N GLU A 175 -15.20 -1.88 -7.17
CA GLU A 175 -16.20 -1.89 -8.24
C GLU A 175 -17.46 -2.64 -7.80
N GLU A 176 -18.61 -1.98 -7.92
CA GLU A 176 -19.90 -2.59 -7.68
C GLU A 176 -20.18 -3.70 -8.69
N GLY A 177 -20.69 -4.83 -8.20
CA GLY A 177 -21.01 -6.00 -9.02
C GLY A 177 -19.85 -6.98 -9.20
N THR A 178 -18.65 -6.53 -9.60
CA THR A 178 -17.50 -7.44 -9.80
C THR A 178 -16.68 -7.68 -8.53
N LEU A 179 -16.73 -6.73 -7.60
CA LEU A 179 -15.84 -6.63 -6.43
C LEU A 179 -14.34 -6.56 -6.79
N THR A 180 -14.01 -6.11 -7.99
CA THR A 180 -12.62 -5.76 -8.33
C THR A 180 -12.20 -4.55 -7.51
N ALA A 181 -11.09 -4.65 -6.80
CA ALA A 181 -10.63 -3.60 -5.89
C ALA A 181 -9.35 -2.92 -6.42
N ILE A 182 -9.13 -1.68 -5.99
CA ILE A 182 -7.84 -1.01 -6.11
C ILE A 182 -7.31 -0.79 -4.69
N ILE A 183 -6.05 -1.17 -4.49
CA ILE A 183 -5.27 -0.97 -3.28
C ILE A 183 -4.03 -0.11 -3.58
N GLY A 184 -3.41 0.45 -2.54
CA GLY A 184 -2.15 1.17 -2.63
C GLY A 184 -2.22 2.60 -3.20
N ARG A 185 -3.39 3.22 -3.40
CA ARG A 185 -3.49 4.64 -3.82
C ARG A 185 -2.97 5.58 -2.75
N GLN A 186 -3.24 5.26 -1.48
CA GLN A 186 -2.88 6.10 -0.34
C GLN A 186 -1.51 5.79 0.25
N SER A 187 -0.82 4.79 -0.29
CA SER A 187 0.54 4.43 0.14
C SER A 187 1.51 5.56 -0.17
N LEU A 188 2.00 6.22 0.88
CA LEU A 188 2.99 7.29 0.79
C LEU A 188 4.35 6.88 1.39
N GLN A 189 4.42 5.70 2.01
CA GLN A 189 5.60 5.25 2.73
C GLN A 189 6.38 4.22 1.91
N SER A 190 7.70 4.35 1.91
CA SER A 190 8.61 3.41 1.24
C SER A 190 8.53 1.98 1.77
N ASP A 191 8.05 1.82 3.01
CA ASP A 191 8.13 0.56 3.74
C ASP A 191 6.94 -0.37 3.46
N GLU A 192 5.93 0.12 2.75
CA GLU A 192 4.78 -0.65 2.29
C GLU A 192 5.12 -1.42 1.01
N SER A 193 4.67 -2.68 0.93
CA SER A 193 4.92 -3.58 -0.20
C SER A 193 3.61 -3.99 -0.83
N LEU A 194 3.22 -3.29 -1.89
CA LEU A 194 2.04 -3.63 -2.69
C LEU A 194 2.12 -5.08 -3.21
N ILE A 195 3.33 -5.56 -3.51
CA ILE A 195 3.58 -6.93 -3.99
C ILE A 195 3.21 -7.94 -2.90
N GLN A 196 3.68 -7.73 -1.67
CA GLN A 196 3.41 -8.62 -0.55
C GLN A 196 1.92 -8.62 -0.20
N GLU A 197 1.31 -7.43 -0.09
CA GLU A 197 -0.12 -7.24 0.15
C GLU A 197 -0.94 -8.01 -0.88
N LYS A 198 -0.72 -7.74 -2.18
CA LYS A 198 -1.42 -8.42 -3.28
C LYS A 198 -1.19 -9.94 -3.30
N SER A 199 0.01 -10.40 -2.95
CA SER A 199 0.33 -11.84 -2.90
C SER A 199 -0.43 -12.56 -1.78
N ILE A 200 -0.49 -11.97 -0.59
CA ILE A 200 -1.25 -12.50 0.55
C ILE A 200 -2.75 -12.53 0.21
N LEU A 201 -3.29 -11.43 -0.34
CA LEU A 201 -4.69 -11.36 -0.75
C LEU A 201 -5.07 -12.43 -1.78
N LYS A 202 -4.18 -12.69 -2.76
CA LYS A 202 -4.37 -13.73 -3.78
C LYS A 202 -4.22 -15.15 -3.24
N ALA A 203 -3.40 -15.34 -2.21
CA ALA A 203 -3.15 -16.64 -1.58
C ALA A 203 -4.28 -17.08 -0.63
N ALA A 204 -5.08 -16.14 -0.12
CA ALA A 204 -6.16 -16.43 0.81
C ALA A 204 -7.31 -17.26 0.17
N ASP A 205 -7.79 -18.26 0.91
CA ASP A 205 -8.96 -19.06 0.53
C ASP A 205 -10.25 -18.23 0.55
N LYS A 206 -10.33 -17.26 1.47
CA LYS A 206 -11.40 -16.27 1.58
C LYS A 206 -10.81 -14.89 1.83
N LEU A 207 -11.28 -13.89 1.10
CA LEU A 207 -10.94 -12.48 1.27
C LEU A 207 -12.19 -11.67 1.63
N VAL A 208 -12.06 -10.77 2.60
CA VAL A 208 -13.05 -9.76 2.94
C VAL A 208 -12.43 -8.38 2.85
N PHE A 209 -12.98 -7.51 2.00
CA PHE A 209 -12.65 -6.08 2.05
C PHE A 209 -13.62 -5.34 2.98
N MET A 210 -13.08 -4.47 3.83
CA MET A 210 -13.85 -3.58 4.68
C MET A 210 -13.76 -2.16 4.13
N VAL A 211 -14.90 -1.60 3.73
CA VAL A 211 -14.91 -0.30 3.07
C VAL A 211 -16.09 0.55 3.52
N SER A 212 -15.94 1.86 3.46
CA SER A 212 -17.06 2.79 3.58
C SER A 212 -17.92 2.78 2.30
N LYS A 213 -19.18 3.22 2.41
CA LYS A 213 -20.07 3.36 1.25
C LYS A 213 -19.50 4.23 0.13
N LYS A 214 -18.61 5.18 0.44
CA LYS A 214 -17.96 6.08 -0.53
C LYS A 214 -16.90 5.38 -1.41
N GLN A 215 -16.39 4.24 -0.94
CA GLN A 215 -15.38 3.44 -1.62
C GLN A 215 -16.01 2.32 -2.48
N TYR A 216 -17.33 2.08 -2.39
CA TYR A 216 -18.03 1.10 -3.22
C TYR A 216 -18.80 1.80 -4.34
N ARG A 217 -18.36 1.66 -5.61
CA ARG A 217 -18.81 2.49 -6.74
C ARG A 217 -19.11 1.68 -8.01
N GLY A 218 -20.18 2.03 -8.73
CA GLY A 218 -20.55 1.44 -10.03
C GLY A 218 -19.79 1.97 -11.26
N GLY A 219 -18.80 2.84 -11.04
CA GLY A 219 -17.87 3.33 -12.06
C GLY A 219 -16.61 3.82 -11.36
N LEU A 220 -15.46 3.45 -11.91
CA LEU A 220 -14.16 3.73 -11.28
C LEU A 220 -13.36 4.72 -12.09
N ASP A 221 -12.76 5.66 -11.40
CA ASP A 221 -11.89 6.71 -11.91
C ASP A 221 -10.71 6.93 -10.95
N GLY A 222 -9.80 7.82 -11.33
CA GLY A 222 -8.62 8.17 -10.55
C GLY A 222 -7.44 7.22 -10.77
N SER A 223 -6.50 7.22 -9.82
CA SER A 223 -5.20 6.57 -10.02
C SER A 223 -5.22 5.05 -9.85
N ILE A 224 -4.40 4.34 -10.63
CA ILE A 224 -4.01 2.97 -10.35
C ILE A 224 -2.51 2.99 -10.09
N PRO A 225 -2.04 2.60 -8.89
CA PRO A 225 -0.61 2.47 -8.66
C PRO A 225 -0.06 1.29 -9.47
N VAL A 226 1.04 1.52 -10.15
CA VAL A 226 1.79 0.54 -10.94
C VAL A 226 3.23 0.57 -10.46
N LEU A 227 3.71 -0.56 -10.01
CA LEU A 227 5.12 -0.75 -9.67
C LEU A 227 5.89 -1.07 -10.94
N VAL A 228 6.97 -0.32 -11.15
CA VAL A 228 7.88 -0.52 -12.29
C VAL A 228 9.32 -0.62 -11.79
N GLN A 229 10.14 -1.32 -12.57
CA GLN A 229 11.57 -1.43 -12.28
C GLN A 229 12.22 -0.05 -12.19
N SER A 230 13.23 0.08 -11.33
CA SER A 230 13.91 1.37 -11.14
C SER A 230 14.69 1.81 -12.38
N LEU A 231 15.32 0.84 -13.05
CA LEU A 231 16.04 1.08 -14.28
C LEU A 231 15.02 1.31 -15.41
N ASN A 232 15.26 2.32 -16.25
CA ASN A 232 14.43 2.64 -17.41
C ASN A 232 12.94 2.89 -17.13
N TRP A 233 12.58 3.25 -15.89
CA TRP A 233 11.18 3.52 -15.52
C TRP A 233 10.48 4.55 -16.43
N LEU A 234 11.23 5.46 -17.06
CA LEU A 234 10.70 6.46 -17.97
C LEU A 234 10.21 5.83 -19.29
N GLU A 235 10.94 4.84 -19.83
CA GLU A 235 10.51 4.09 -21.03
C GLU A 235 9.24 3.29 -20.71
N THR A 236 9.20 2.64 -19.55
CA THR A 236 7.99 1.95 -19.07
C THR A 236 6.82 2.93 -18.87
N ALA A 237 7.08 4.14 -18.36
CA ALA A 237 6.06 5.16 -18.20
C ALA A 237 5.49 5.63 -19.55
N GLU A 238 6.35 5.81 -20.57
CA GLU A 238 5.94 6.12 -21.94
C GLU A 238 5.08 4.99 -22.54
N GLU A 239 5.46 3.73 -22.35
CA GLU A 239 4.64 2.59 -22.81
C GLU A 239 3.25 2.56 -22.16
N ILE A 240 3.17 2.84 -20.85
CA ILE A 240 1.89 2.94 -20.13
C ILE A 240 1.06 4.11 -20.66
N ASP A 241 1.67 5.26 -20.92
CA ASP A 241 0.99 6.45 -21.43
C ASP A 241 0.40 6.18 -22.83
N ASP A 242 1.16 5.51 -23.71
CA ASP A 242 0.71 5.10 -25.03
C ASP A 242 -0.45 4.08 -24.96
N LEU A 243 -0.42 3.14 -24.01
CA LEU A 243 -1.47 2.15 -23.80
C LEU A 243 -2.82 2.76 -23.43
N PHE A 244 -2.81 3.89 -22.72
CA PHE A 244 -4.01 4.58 -22.22
C PHE A 244 -4.13 6.01 -22.78
N LEU A 245 -3.59 6.23 -23.98
CA LEU A 245 -3.49 7.54 -24.60
C LEU A 245 -4.87 8.20 -24.74
N GLY A 246 -5.04 9.34 -24.08
CA GLY A 246 -6.29 10.12 -24.07
C GLY A 246 -7.29 9.73 -22.99
N ASP A 247 -7.06 8.61 -22.29
CA ASP A 247 -7.90 8.14 -21.18
C ASP A 247 -7.25 8.40 -19.81
N ALA A 248 -5.92 8.29 -19.71
CA ALA A 248 -5.17 8.47 -18.48
C ALA A 248 -3.91 9.33 -18.64
N GLU A 249 -3.42 9.86 -17.52
CA GLU A 249 -2.10 10.46 -17.39
C GLU A 249 -1.21 9.58 -16.51
N VAL A 250 0.09 9.49 -16.80
CA VAL A 250 1.04 8.69 -16.00
C VAL A 250 1.98 9.58 -15.21
N TRP A 251 1.88 9.54 -13.88
CA TRP A 251 2.70 10.36 -12.99
C TRP A 251 3.49 9.47 -12.05
N ARG A 252 4.79 9.73 -11.90
CA ARG A 252 5.56 9.09 -10.83
C ARG A 252 5.13 9.65 -9.48
N ARG A 253 4.89 8.78 -8.51
CA ARG A 253 4.40 9.18 -7.20
C ARG A 253 5.49 9.87 -6.38
N PRO A 254 5.21 11.01 -5.73
CA PRO A 254 6.11 11.59 -4.72
C PRO A 254 5.96 10.88 -3.36
N ALA A 255 7.04 10.72 -2.61
CA ALA A 255 6.99 10.37 -1.19
C ALA A 255 6.60 11.59 -0.33
N ILE A 256 6.99 12.79 -0.76
CA ILE A 256 6.65 14.05 -0.10
C ILE A 256 6.61 15.19 -1.12
N GLY A 257 5.77 16.19 -0.86
CA GLY A 257 5.73 17.43 -1.64
C GLY A 257 4.69 17.40 -2.75
N HIS A 258 4.91 18.24 -3.77
CA HIS A 258 3.96 18.42 -4.85
C HIS A 258 4.08 17.31 -5.89
N ALA A 259 2.95 16.73 -6.28
CA ALA A 259 2.89 15.76 -7.35
C ALA A 259 3.15 16.45 -8.71
N GLY A 260 3.90 15.76 -9.56
CA GLY A 260 4.11 16.09 -10.95
C GLY A 260 4.53 14.85 -11.73
N PRO A 261 4.62 14.90 -13.07
CA PRO A 261 4.84 13.71 -13.89
C PRO A 261 6.07 12.89 -13.51
N LEU A 262 7.12 13.55 -13.02
CA LEU A 262 8.38 12.92 -12.62
C LEU A 262 8.50 12.60 -11.11
N GLY A 263 7.46 12.86 -10.32
CA GLY A 263 7.45 12.62 -8.86
C GLY A 263 8.11 13.70 -8.01
N GLY A 264 8.43 14.85 -8.61
CA GLY A 264 9.07 15.97 -7.93
C GLY A 264 10.50 15.65 -7.48
N ASP A 265 10.97 16.35 -6.44
CA ASP A 265 12.32 16.20 -5.90
C ASP A 265 12.51 14.90 -5.08
N PHE A 266 11.41 14.34 -4.57
CA PHE A 266 11.41 13.20 -3.66
C PHE A 266 10.45 12.12 -4.16
N PRO A 267 10.79 11.41 -5.25
CA PRO A 267 9.95 10.32 -5.75
C PRO A 267 9.90 9.17 -4.74
N LEU A 268 8.74 8.53 -4.66
CA LEU A 268 8.56 7.32 -3.87
C LEU A 268 9.28 6.15 -4.55
N VAL A 269 10.13 5.50 -3.78
CA VAL A 269 10.77 4.23 -4.14
C VAL A 269 10.42 3.24 -3.05
N THR A 270 9.88 2.09 -3.43
CA THR A 270 9.49 1.04 -2.47
C THR A 270 10.73 0.40 -1.84
N ARG A 271 10.53 -0.33 -0.75
CA ARG A 271 11.59 -1.10 -0.08
C ARG A 271 12.29 -2.10 -1.01
N GLU A 272 11.57 -2.64 -1.99
CA GLU A 272 12.09 -3.54 -3.02
C GLU A 272 12.86 -2.80 -4.14
N GLY A 273 12.88 -1.46 -4.10
CA GLY A 273 13.58 -0.64 -5.08
C GLY A 273 12.77 -0.42 -6.36
N HIS A 274 11.45 -0.39 -6.29
CA HIS A 274 10.58 -0.09 -7.43
C HIS A 274 10.08 1.35 -7.41
N ASN A 275 9.84 1.91 -8.59
CA ASN A 275 9.11 3.16 -8.72
C ASN A 275 7.62 2.89 -8.69
N VAL A 276 6.86 3.83 -8.11
CA VAL A 276 5.41 3.81 -8.16
C VAL A 276 4.95 4.84 -9.18
N LEU A 277 4.26 4.38 -10.23
CA LEU A 277 3.58 5.22 -11.21
C LEU A 277 2.08 5.20 -10.93
N ASP A 278 1.48 6.37 -10.75
CA ASP A 278 0.04 6.55 -10.71
C ASP A 278 -0.48 6.73 -12.14
N VAL A 279 -1.23 5.74 -12.63
CA VAL A 279 -1.99 5.84 -13.89
C VAL A 279 -3.34 6.45 -13.60
N ILE A 280 -3.48 7.74 -13.86
CA ILE A 280 -4.60 8.58 -13.42
C ILE A 280 -5.64 8.67 -14.54
N PHE A 281 -6.70 7.90 -14.42
CA PHE A 281 -7.81 7.94 -15.39
C PHE A 281 -8.66 9.19 -15.18
N THR A 282 -8.84 9.96 -16.25
CA THR A 282 -9.64 11.21 -16.26
C THR A 282 -11.08 10.99 -16.73
N SER A 283 -11.36 9.82 -17.30
CA SER A 283 -12.68 9.31 -17.63
C SER A 283 -12.95 7.98 -16.90
N PRO A 284 -14.23 7.57 -16.74
CA PRO A 284 -14.56 6.29 -16.14
C PRO A 284 -13.87 5.12 -16.86
N ILE A 285 -13.25 4.25 -16.08
CA ILE A 285 -12.59 3.03 -16.55
C ILE A 285 -13.66 2.04 -17.01
N SER A 286 -13.58 1.58 -18.26
CA SER A 286 -14.58 0.66 -18.83
C SER A 286 -14.50 -0.75 -18.23
N SER A 287 -13.29 -1.24 -17.96
CA SER A 287 -13.05 -2.56 -17.38
C SER A 287 -11.72 -2.59 -16.63
N LEU A 288 -11.76 -2.68 -15.30
CA LEU A 288 -10.54 -2.83 -14.51
C LEU A 288 -9.79 -4.13 -14.80
N ASP A 289 -10.50 -5.21 -15.13
CA ASP A 289 -9.86 -6.50 -15.44
C ASP A 289 -9.07 -6.43 -16.76
N GLU A 290 -9.52 -5.64 -17.72
CA GLU A 290 -8.75 -5.38 -18.96
C GLU A 290 -7.55 -4.48 -18.71
N VAL A 291 -7.71 -3.41 -17.92
CA VAL A 291 -6.59 -2.55 -17.51
C VAL A 291 -5.52 -3.38 -16.79
N ALA A 292 -5.91 -4.22 -15.83
CA ALA A 292 -5.01 -5.13 -15.14
C ALA A 292 -4.25 -6.06 -16.11
N LYS A 293 -4.96 -6.71 -17.05
CA LYS A 293 -4.33 -7.59 -18.05
C LYS A 293 -3.37 -6.87 -18.99
N SER A 294 -3.63 -5.59 -19.28
CA SER A 294 -2.74 -4.77 -20.09
C SER A 294 -1.48 -4.42 -19.29
N LEU A 295 -1.65 -3.97 -18.04
CA LEU A 295 -0.54 -3.67 -17.12
C LEU A 295 0.35 -4.89 -16.84
N ASP A 296 -0.23 -6.09 -16.71
CA ASP A 296 0.49 -7.37 -16.53
C ASP A 296 1.47 -7.70 -17.68
N LYS A 297 1.34 -7.06 -18.85
CA LYS A 297 2.14 -7.35 -20.05
C LYS A 297 3.26 -6.34 -20.33
N ILE A 298 3.31 -5.26 -19.58
CA ILE A 298 4.23 -4.14 -19.82
C ILE A 298 5.65 -4.57 -19.46
N ASP A 299 6.61 -4.26 -20.33
CA ASP A 299 8.01 -4.55 -20.03
C ASP A 299 8.55 -3.57 -18.97
N GLY A 300 9.27 -4.11 -18.00
CA GLY A 300 9.65 -3.37 -16.79
C GLY A 300 8.51 -3.14 -15.79
N GLY A 301 7.27 -3.56 -16.09
CA GLY A 301 6.18 -3.67 -15.12
C GLY A 301 6.46 -4.76 -14.08
N VAL A 302 6.21 -4.47 -12.80
CA VAL A 302 6.44 -5.41 -11.69
C VAL A 302 5.11 -5.91 -11.14
N ASP A 303 4.25 -5.00 -10.71
CA ASP A 303 2.89 -5.31 -10.24
C ASP A 303 2.02 -4.04 -10.30
N HIS A 304 0.74 -4.15 -9.94
CA HIS A 304 -0.20 -3.03 -9.92
C HIS A 304 -1.27 -3.19 -8.83
N GLY A 305 -1.91 -2.09 -8.42
CA GLY A 305 -2.88 -2.07 -7.32
C GLY A 305 -4.23 -2.70 -7.60
N VAL A 306 -4.51 -3.12 -8.84
CA VAL A 306 -5.76 -3.82 -9.16
C VAL A 306 -5.76 -5.25 -8.61
N ILE A 307 -6.74 -5.55 -7.75
CA ILE A 307 -7.08 -6.89 -7.27
C ILE A 307 -8.27 -7.40 -8.09
N SER A 308 -7.94 -8.05 -9.20
CA SER A 308 -8.88 -8.77 -10.07
C SER A 308 -8.75 -10.28 -9.89
N LYS A 309 -9.79 -11.03 -10.26
CA LYS A 309 -9.82 -12.49 -10.33
C LYS A 309 -9.51 -13.18 -9.00
N PHE A 310 -10.58 -13.52 -8.29
CA PHE A 310 -10.48 -14.47 -7.18
C PHE A 310 -10.39 -15.87 -7.80
N PRO A 311 -9.23 -16.58 -7.72
CA PRO A 311 -9.02 -17.80 -8.50
C PRO A 311 -10.06 -18.87 -8.16
N LYS A 312 -10.24 -19.93 -8.95
CA LYS A 312 -10.91 -21.14 -8.44
C LYS A 312 -9.84 -22.02 -7.78
N ARG A 313 -10.10 -22.60 -6.61
CA ARG A 313 -9.12 -23.53 -6.02
C ARG A 313 -8.92 -24.71 -6.98
N LYS A 314 -7.69 -24.91 -7.47
CA LYS A 314 -7.29 -26.25 -7.91
C LYS A 314 -7.11 -27.09 -6.65
N VAL A 315 -8.01 -28.03 -6.41
CA VAL A 315 -7.82 -29.04 -5.37
C VAL A 315 -6.55 -29.80 -5.71
N LYS A 316 -5.43 -29.54 -5.02
CA LYS A 316 -4.26 -30.41 -5.08
C LYS A 316 -4.62 -31.70 -4.35
N GLY A 317 -4.53 -32.82 -5.06
CA GLY A 317 -4.88 -34.14 -4.56
C GLY A 317 -3.94 -34.64 -3.47
N SER A 318 -4.56 -35.31 -2.50
CA SER A 318 -4.10 -36.44 -1.68
C SER A 318 -2.74 -36.34 -0.95
N TYR A 319 -2.80 -36.02 0.34
CA TYR A 319 -1.98 -36.69 1.36
C TYR A 319 -2.93 -37.40 2.36
N PRO A 320 -2.63 -38.64 2.79
CA PRO A 320 -3.54 -39.39 3.63
C PRO A 320 -3.23 -39.08 5.10
N PHE A 321 -3.80 -38.01 5.66
CA PHE A 321 -3.95 -37.90 7.11
C PHE A 321 -5.29 -37.23 7.44
N PHE A 322 -6.04 -37.88 8.32
CA PHE A 322 -7.43 -37.62 8.67
C PHE A 322 -7.73 -36.14 8.93
N PHE A 323 -8.50 -35.50 8.04
CA PHE A 323 -9.39 -34.41 8.40
C PHE A 323 -10.70 -34.53 7.63
N ASN A 324 -11.79 -34.33 8.36
CA ASN A 324 -13.16 -34.53 7.95
C ASN A 324 -13.50 -33.64 6.74
N MET A 325 -13.84 -34.25 5.60
CA MET A 325 -14.30 -33.53 4.41
C MET A 325 -15.66 -32.86 4.70
N GLN A 326 -15.66 -31.55 4.93
CA GLN A 326 -16.86 -30.76 4.68
C GLN A 326 -16.94 -30.39 3.19
N LYS A 327 -18.12 -30.70 2.65
CA LYS A 327 -18.49 -30.66 1.23
C LYS A 327 -18.22 -29.32 0.55
N ASN A 328 -17.76 -29.42 -0.70
CA ASN A 328 -17.69 -28.36 -1.70
C ASN A 328 -18.95 -27.49 -1.72
N ASN A 329 -18.80 -26.20 -1.41
CA ASN A 329 -19.77 -25.14 -1.70
C ASN A 329 -19.17 -24.25 -2.81
N PRO A 330 -19.95 -23.73 -3.78
CA PRO A 330 -19.41 -22.86 -4.85
C PRO A 330 -18.76 -21.64 -4.20
N GLN A 331 -17.45 -21.50 -4.38
CA GLN A 331 -16.59 -20.65 -3.55
C GLN A 331 -16.86 -19.16 -3.74
N VAL A 332 -17.55 -18.53 -2.79
CA VAL A 332 -17.46 -17.09 -2.56
C VAL A 332 -16.08 -16.79 -2.01
N ARG A 333 -15.16 -16.33 -2.88
CA ARG A 333 -13.79 -16.00 -2.46
C ARG A 333 -13.59 -14.57 -2.03
N CYS A 334 -14.44 -13.64 -2.45
CA CYS A 334 -14.38 -12.25 -2.04
C CYS A 334 -15.72 -11.77 -1.54
N THR A 335 -15.69 -11.03 -0.45
CA THR A 335 -16.83 -10.35 0.14
C THR A 335 -16.44 -8.89 0.41
N ALA A 336 -17.33 -7.96 0.13
CA ALA A 336 -17.20 -6.58 0.59
C ALA A 336 -18.18 -6.36 1.76
N VAL A 337 -17.64 -5.97 2.92
CA VAL A 337 -18.42 -5.49 4.06
C VAL A 337 -18.42 -3.97 4.00
N ILE A 338 -19.55 -3.43 3.55
CA ILE A 338 -19.72 -2.01 3.26
C ILE A 338 -20.36 -1.33 4.47
N ALA A 339 -19.61 -0.43 5.10
CA ALA A 339 -20.02 0.38 6.22
C ALA A 339 -20.73 1.67 5.78
N SER A 340 -21.91 1.94 6.34
CA SER A 340 -22.61 3.22 6.20
C SER A 340 -23.29 3.62 7.52
N GLU A 341 -23.78 4.86 7.59
CA GLU A 341 -24.57 5.34 8.72
C GLU A 341 -25.83 4.49 8.97
N SER A 342 -26.41 3.90 7.92
CA SER A 342 -27.62 3.09 7.98
C SER A 342 -27.36 1.63 8.40
N GLY A 343 -26.10 1.18 8.48
CA GLY A 343 -25.73 -0.18 8.86
C GLY A 343 -24.67 -0.80 7.94
N LEU A 344 -24.56 -2.13 7.99
CA LEU A 344 -23.65 -2.89 7.15
C LEU A 344 -24.39 -3.48 5.96
N SER A 345 -23.77 -3.43 4.78
CA SER A 345 -24.20 -4.18 3.59
C SER A 345 -23.13 -5.18 3.22
N ILE A 346 -23.50 -6.45 3.02
CA ILE A 346 -22.57 -7.53 2.69
C ILE A 346 -22.81 -7.89 1.23
N VAL A 347 -21.77 -7.79 0.40
CA VAL A 347 -21.83 -8.14 -1.02
C VAL A 347 -20.81 -9.22 -1.30
N ASP A 348 -21.27 -10.32 -1.88
CA ASP A 348 -20.44 -11.46 -2.23
C ASP A 348 -20.18 -11.50 -3.74
N ASN A 349 -18.95 -11.83 -4.14
CA ASN A 349 -18.67 -12.15 -5.54
C ASN A 349 -19.21 -13.55 -5.82
N LEU A 350 -20.50 -13.64 -6.17
CA LEU A 350 -21.09 -14.88 -6.65
C LEU A 350 -20.49 -15.19 -8.01
N SER A 351 -19.78 -16.31 -8.12
CA SER A 351 -19.43 -16.85 -9.43
C SER A 351 -20.74 -17.08 -10.19
N LYS A 352 -21.04 -16.26 -11.21
CA LYS A 352 -22.09 -16.59 -12.17
C LYS A 352 -21.75 -17.99 -12.69
N ASN A 353 -22.54 -18.98 -12.29
CA ASN A 353 -22.49 -20.29 -12.92
C ASN A 353 -22.79 -20.04 -14.39
N SER A 354 -21.79 -20.28 -15.24
CA SER A 354 -21.96 -20.51 -16.67
C SER A 354 -22.88 -21.72 -16.80
N VAL A 355 -24.18 -21.47 -16.81
CA VAL A 355 -25.16 -22.34 -17.48
C VAL A 355 -25.46 -21.64 -18.80
N GLU A 356 -24.45 -21.57 -19.67
CA GLU A 356 -24.73 -21.67 -21.09
C GLU A 356 -24.79 -23.17 -21.37
N GLY A 357 -26.01 -23.66 -21.56
CA GLY A 357 -26.29 -25.07 -21.75
C GLY A 357 -27.78 -25.28 -21.99
N LEU A 358 -28.25 -24.92 -23.18
CA LEU A 358 -28.83 -25.85 -24.17
C LEU A 358 -29.09 -25.14 -25.49
#